data_AF-A0A1Q4X9W5-F1
#
_entry.id   AF-A0A1Q4X9W5-F1
#
_cell.length_a   1.000
_cell.length_b   1.000
_cell.length_c   1.000
_cell.angle_alpha   90.00
_cell.angle_beta   90.00
_cell.angle_gamma   90.00
#
_symmetry.space_group_name_H-M   'P 1'
#
loop_
_entity.id
_entity.type
_entity.pdbx_description
1 polymer ?
#
loop_
_entity_poly.entity_id
_entity_poly.type
_entity_poly.pdbx_seq_one_letter_code
_entity_poly.pdbx_strand_id
1 'polypeptide(L)'
;MGLRRTPSRPAPRPRRRLMGRDDHGQANILLLFGLTLALLALTLLFVRVGAANDSRSRTQTAADAAALAAVSALQEQAAQDIVNGVYPMPWFDEEVAEKRAEEYARANGAVLTDIRASDNVMGRSGNIVRVEVRGAVCQKELEEDGSRHWNDVVCDGTEDEVDTVVGNASAIAIVQIPHQCGRDAGDLVCAGGLITDLDSAKRLIDVHLIDQEGRYRFDPSISFGGGATVDCSSLGALHPIMCAVHERLQAEFGGFYLNAGGQRNEPGSDHHTGEAVDYMMADLGEVPSDAMQQTAVQVIDWVIQNSRQLGVKGVIYDQHIWNATRGDAVGPWMSVRRPMEDRHNNTQNHVDHIHLAAGVGPMR
;
A
#
# COMPACT_ATOMS: atom_id res chain seq x y z
N MET A 1 33.65 107.18 -72.05
CA MET A 1 35.12 107.11 -71.93
C MET A 1 35.46 106.00 -70.94
N GLY A 2 36.21 104.98 -71.35
CA GLY A 2 36.95 104.06 -70.45
C GLY A 2 36.23 102.85 -69.85
N LEU A 3 36.35 101.69 -70.52
CA LEU A 3 36.22 100.36 -69.92
C LEU A 3 37.24 100.15 -68.78
N ARG A 4 36.84 99.50 -67.67
CA ARG A 4 37.77 98.72 -66.83
C ARG A 4 37.15 97.38 -66.43
N ARG A 5 37.72 96.33 -67.00
CA ARG A 5 37.59 94.93 -66.56
C ARG A 5 38.32 94.75 -65.23
N THR A 6 37.72 94.01 -64.30
CA THR A 6 38.41 93.46 -63.12
C THR A 6 38.46 91.93 -63.20
N PRO A 7 39.51 91.30 -62.65
CA PRO A 7 39.93 89.94 -62.98
C PRO A 7 39.21 88.85 -62.18
N SER A 8 39.15 87.66 -62.75
CA SER A 8 38.61 86.43 -62.19
C SER A 8 39.43 85.92 -60.99
N ARG A 9 38.75 85.55 -59.89
CA ARG A 9 39.33 84.82 -58.75
C ARG A 9 39.49 83.32 -59.08
N PRO A 10 40.57 82.66 -58.62
CA PRO A 10 40.76 81.23 -58.82
C PRO A 10 39.79 80.42 -57.95
N ALA A 11 39.25 79.34 -58.50
CA ALA A 11 38.38 78.40 -57.80
C ALA A 11 39.17 77.63 -56.70
N PRO A 12 38.57 77.38 -55.52
CA PRO A 12 39.21 76.61 -54.46
C PRO A 12 39.33 75.13 -54.84
N ARG A 13 40.49 74.53 -54.54
CA ARG A 13 40.75 73.08 -54.71
C ARG A 13 39.77 72.25 -53.86
N PRO A 14 39.32 71.08 -54.35
CA PRO A 14 38.40 70.24 -53.60
C PRO A 14 39.08 69.64 -52.36
N ARG A 15 38.51 69.89 -51.17
CA ARG A 15 38.85 69.15 -49.95
C ARG A 15 38.41 67.70 -50.16
N ARG A 16 39.35 66.75 -50.16
CA ARG A 16 39.04 65.32 -49.97
C ARG A 16 38.31 65.17 -48.64
N ARG A 17 37.01 64.91 -48.68
CA ARG A 17 36.29 64.35 -47.55
C ARG A 17 36.81 62.92 -47.36
N LEU A 18 37.52 62.68 -46.27
CA LEU A 18 37.66 61.33 -45.73
C LEU A 18 36.26 60.93 -45.29
N MET A 19 35.61 60.05 -46.05
CA MET A 19 34.42 59.34 -45.57
C MET A 19 34.89 58.40 -44.47
N GLY A 20 34.75 58.83 -43.22
CA GLY A 20 34.70 57.90 -42.09
C GLY A 20 33.53 56.97 -42.32
N ARG A 21 33.78 55.67 -42.27
CA ARG A 21 32.77 54.63 -42.36
C ARG A 21 32.12 54.56 -40.97
N ASP A 22 30.93 55.14 -40.81
CA ASP A 22 30.18 55.10 -39.56
C ASP A 22 29.62 53.67 -39.36
N ASP A 23 30.19 52.92 -38.42
CA ASP A 23 29.81 51.53 -38.08
C ASP A 23 28.51 51.41 -37.23
N HIS A 24 27.74 52.49 -37.10
CA HIS A 24 26.50 52.52 -36.32
C HIS A 24 25.44 51.50 -36.77
N GLY A 25 25.50 51.02 -38.01
CA GLY A 25 24.62 49.95 -38.51
C GLY A 25 25.03 48.54 -38.04
N GLN A 26 26.31 48.27 -37.78
CA GLN A 26 26.78 46.92 -37.43
C GLN A 26 26.46 46.56 -35.97
N ALA A 27 26.56 47.51 -35.05
CA ALA A 27 26.21 47.28 -33.64
C ALA A 27 24.74 46.86 -33.47
N ASN A 28 23.84 47.44 -34.25
CA ASN A 28 22.41 47.11 -34.21
C ASN A 28 22.13 45.71 -34.76
N ILE A 29 22.86 45.29 -35.81
CA ILE A 29 22.77 43.94 -36.38
C ILE A 29 23.28 42.91 -35.36
N LEU A 30 24.40 43.17 -34.68
CA LEU A 30 24.96 42.28 -33.66
C LEU A 30 24.04 42.15 -32.44
N LEU A 31 23.40 43.24 -32.01
CA LEU A 31 22.41 43.22 -30.92
C LEU A 31 21.16 42.43 -31.29
N LEU A 32 20.62 42.62 -32.50
CA LEU A 32 19.47 41.84 -32.98
C LEU A 32 19.83 40.37 -33.08
N PHE A 33 21.00 40.04 -33.62
CA PHE A 33 21.47 38.65 -33.72
C PHE A 33 21.64 38.02 -32.33
N GLY A 34 22.27 38.73 -31.38
CA GLY A 34 22.40 38.29 -29.99
C GLY A 34 21.05 38.10 -29.29
N LEU A 35 20.10 39.02 -29.49
CA LEU A 35 18.73 38.90 -28.97
C LEU A 35 18.01 37.69 -29.58
N THR A 36 18.13 37.45 -30.90
CA THR A 36 17.52 36.29 -31.53
C THR A 36 18.08 34.98 -31.00
N LEU A 37 19.41 34.89 -30.82
CA LEU A 37 20.07 33.74 -30.19
C LEU A 37 19.61 33.54 -28.75
N ALA A 38 19.50 34.62 -27.97
CA ALA A 38 19.03 34.55 -26.59
C ALA A 38 17.57 34.09 -26.52
N LEU A 39 16.69 34.60 -27.37
CA LEU A 39 15.29 34.17 -27.45
C LEU A 39 15.16 32.71 -27.88
N LEU A 40 15.97 32.27 -28.85
CA LEU A 40 15.99 30.88 -29.31
C LEU A 40 16.53 29.92 -28.23
N ALA A 41 17.55 30.33 -27.48
CA ALA A 41 18.02 29.58 -26.32
C ALA A 41 16.94 29.50 -25.23
N LEU A 42 16.22 30.59 -24.97
CA LEU A 42 15.14 30.65 -24.00
C LEU A 42 13.97 29.74 -24.41
N THR A 43 13.58 29.71 -25.69
CA THR A 43 12.51 28.83 -26.17
C THR A 43 12.91 27.36 -26.04
N LEU A 44 14.15 27.00 -26.38
CA LEU A 44 14.67 25.63 -26.19
C LEU A 44 14.65 25.23 -24.70
N LEU A 45 15.04 26.13 -23.80
CA LEU A 45 14.97 25.89 -22.36
C LEU A 45 13.53 25.61 -21.91
N PHE A 46 12.55 26.45 -22.31
CA PHE A 46 11.15 26.25 -21.96
C PHE A 46 10.56 24.95 -22.51
N VAL A 47 10.97 24.54 -23.72
CA VAL A 47 10.57 23.23 -24.28
C VAL A 47 11.10 22.09 -23.41
N ARG A 48 12.35 22.16 -22.95
CA ARG A 48 12.93 21.14 -22.05
C ARG A 48 12.23 21.08 -20.69
N VAL A 49 11.96 22.23 -20.09
CA VAL A 49 11.20 22.30 -18.82
C VAL A 49 9.79 21.75 -18.99
N GLY A 50 9.13 22.07 -20.10
CA GLY A 50 7.81 21.53 -20.44
C GLY A 50 7.82 20.00 -20.58
N ALA A 51 8.79 19.45 -21.33
CA ALA A 51 8.93 18.00 -21.51
C ALA A 51 9.24 17.27 -20.19
N ALA A 52 10.10 17.85 -19.33
CA ALA A 52 10.39 17.28 -18.01
C ALA A 52 9.15 17.28 -17.10
N ASN A 53 8.37 18.37 -17.11
CA ASN A 53 7.14 18.45 -16.32
C ASN A 53 6.05 17.50 -16.83
N ASP A 54 5.91 17.34 -18.15
CA ASP A 54 5.00 16.37 -18.77
C ASP A 54 5.41 14.93 -18.42
N SER A 55 6.69 14.59 -18.55
CA SER A 55 7.23 13.28 -18.13
C SER A 55 6.92 12.98 -16.67
N ARG A 56 7.23 13.91 -15.75
CA ARG A 56 6.91 13.77 -14.32
C ARG A 56 5.41 13.56 -14.09
N SER A 57 4.56 14.35 -14.74
CA SER A 57 3.11 14.27 -14.57
C SER A 57 2.57 12.93 -15.06
N ARG A 58 3.03 12.43 -16.21
CA ARG A 58 2.64 11.12 -16.75
C ARG A 58 3.09 9.97 -15.85
N THR A 59 4.33 9.99 -15.37
CA THR A 59 4.82 8.94 -14.47
C THR A 59 4.05 8.95 -13.14
N GLN A 60 3.70 10.13 -12.61
CA GLN A 60 2.86 10.21 -11.40
C GLN A 60 1.46 9.64 -11.64
N THR A 61 0.80 9.99 -12.75
CA THR A 61 -0.51 9.40 -13.10
C THR A 61 -0.42 7.87 -13.21
N ALA A 62 0.68 7.34 -13.75
CA ALA A 62 0.90 5.91 -13.82
C ALA A 62 1.08 5.26 -12.44
N ALA A 63 1.81 5.92 -11.53
CA ALA A 63 1.95 5.47 -10.15
C ALA A 63 0.60 5.48 -9.42
N ASP A 64 -0.16 6.56 -9.54
CA ASP A 64 -1.48 6.72 -8.93
C ASP A 64 -2.46 5.63 -9.40
N ALA A 65 -2.49 5.38 -10.72
CA ALA A 65 -3.31 4.31 -11.31
C ALA A 65 -2.87 2.92 -10.82
N ALA A 66 -1.56 2.65 -10.77
CA ALA A 66 -1.02 1.39 -10.28
C ALA A 66 -1.33 1.16 -8.79
N ALA A 67 -1.23 2.20 -7.95
CA ALA A 67 -1.53 2.12 -6.52
C ALA A 67 -3.02 1.80 -6.28
N LEU A 68 -3.91 2.53 -6.97
CA LEU A 68 -5.35 2.30 -6.90
C LEU A 68 -5.72 0.90 -7.41
N ALA A 69 -5.06 0.43 -8.48
CA ALA A 69 -5.26 -0.92 -8.99
C ALA A 69 -4.80 -2.00 -8.01
N ALA A 70 -3.67 -1.80 -7.32
CA ALA A 70 -3.20 -2.72 -6.29
C ALA A 70 -4.22 -2.90 -5.16
N VAL A 71 -4.73 -1.80 -4.60
CA VAL A 71 -5.72 -1.85 -3.51
C VAL A 71 -7.11 -2.26 -3.98
N SER A 72 -7.43 -2.16 -5.27
CA SER A 72 -8.71 -2.67 -5.81
C SER A 72 -8.87 -4.18 -5.63
N ALA A 73 -7.76 -4.94 -5.61
CA ALA A 73 -7.79 -6.37 -5.29
C ALA A 73 -8.29 -6.61 -3.85
N LEU A 74 -7.82 -5.78 -2.90
CA LEU A 74 -8.26 -5.81 -1.52
C LEU A 74 -9.74 -5.44 -1.39
N GLN A 75 -10.17 -4.41 -2.11
CA GLN A 75 -11.56 -3.97 -2.15
C GLN A 75 -12.48 -5.08 -2.66
N GLU A 76 -12.07 -5.79 -3.71
CA GLU A 76 -12.83 -6.91 -4.26
C GLU A 76 -12.95 -8.08 -3.31
N GLN A 77 -11.85 -8.48 -2.68
CA GLN A 77 -11.86 -9.55 -1.69
C GLN A 77 -12.74 -9.17 -0.49
N ALA A 78 -12.56 -7.96 0.06
CA ALA A 78 -13.38 -7.47 1.16
C ALA A 78 -14.87 -7.39 0.78
N ALA A 79 -15.20 -6.96 -0.44
CA ALA A 79 -16.58 -6.95 -0.91
C ALA A 79 -17.17 -8.37 -1.00
N GLN A 80 -16.37 -9.35 -1.43
CA GLN A 80 -16.78 -10.74 -1.50
C GLN A 80 -17.01 -11.33 -0.11
N ASP A 81 -16.14 -11.00 0.86
CA ASP A 81 -16.30 -11.41 2.26
C ASP A 81 -17.60 -10.87 2.84
N ILE A 82 -17.91 -9.59 2.61
CA ILE A 82 -19.17 -8.97 3.05
C ILE A 82 -20.39 -9.74 2.50
N VAL A 83 -20.41 -10.03 1.20
CA VAL A 83 -21.50 -10.78 0.55
C VAL A 83 -21.62 -12.21 1.11
N ASN A 84 -20.51 -12.82 1.50
CA ASN A 84 -20.47 -14.15 2.11
C ASN A 84 -20.82 -14.15 3.60
N GLY A 85 -21.17 -12.99 4.17
CA GLY A 85 -21.46 -12.86 5.59
C GLY A 85 -20.23 -12.99 6.49
N VAL A 86 -19.04 -12.74 5.95
CA VAL A 86 -17.75 -12.77 6.64
C VAL A 86 -17.29 -11.34 6.87
N TYR A 87 -16.76 -11.06 8.07
CA TYR A 87 -16.20 -9.73 8.32
C TYR A 87 -14.94 -9.55 7.45
N PRO A 88 -14.90 -8.53 6.58
CA PRO A 88 -13.78 -8.36 5.66
C PRO A 88 -12.50 -8.03 6.43
N MET A 89 -11.48 -8.86 6.24
CA MET A 89 -10.13 -8.60 6.73
C MET A 89 -9.25 -8.25 5.53
N PRO A 90 -8.55 -7.09 5.52
CA PRO A 90 -7.74 -6.68 4.39
C PRO A 90 -6.52 -7.61 4.29
N TRP A 91 -6.65 -8.63 3.45
CA TRP A 91 -5.57 -9.58 3.16
C TRP A 91 -4.82 -9.13 1.91
N PHE A 92 -3.58 -8.70 2.11
CA PHE A 92 -2.69 -8.37 1.00
C PHE A 92 -2.14 -9.65 0.35
N ASP A 93 -2.73 -9.98 -0.80
CA ASP A 93 -2.18 -10.94 -1.75
C ASP A 93 -1.24 -10.19 -2.71
N GLU A 94 0.06 -10.33 -2.46
CA GLU A 94 1.12 -9.67 -3.22
C GLU A 94 1.07 -10.03 -4.71
N GLU A 95 0.82 -11.30 -5.05
CA GLU A 95 0.80 -11.77 -6.45
C GLU A 95 -0.37 -11.14 -7.22
N VAL A 96 -1.55 -11.08 -6.59
CA VAL A 96 -2.73 -10.45 -7.20
C VAL A 96 -2.55 -8.94 -7.30
N ALA A 97 -2.02 -8.30 -6.25
CA ALA A 97 -1.81 -6.85 -6.23
C ALA A 97 -0.75 -6.41 -7.23
N GLU A 98 0.38 -7.13 -7.31
CA GLU A 98 1.47 -6.88 -8.25
C GLU A 98 0.98 -6.98 -9.68
N LYS A 99 0.26 -8.06 -10.02
CA LYS A 99 -0.29 -8.27 -11.36
C LYS A 99 -1.20 -7.14 -11.81
N ARG A 100 -2.08 -6.65 -10.93
CA ARG A 100 -2.98 -5.52 -11.23
C ARG A 100 -2.22 -4.20 -11.34
N ALA A 101 -1.31 -3.93 -10.40
CA ALA A 101 -0.48 -2.73 -10.42
C ALA A 101 0.35 -2.67 -11.72
N GLU A 102 0.89 -3.79 -12.15
CA GLU A 102 1.70 -3.90 -13.36
C GLU A 102 0.86 -3.66 -14.63
N GLU A 103 -0.34 -4.23 -14.72
CA GLU A 103 -1.27 -3.98 -15.83
C GLU A 103 -1.58 -2.49 -15.98
N TYR A 104 -1.91 -1.82 -14.87
CA TYR A 104 -2.25 -0.39 -14.89
C TYR A 104 -1.02 0.50 -15.07
N ALA A 105 0.15 0.14 -14.53
CA ALA A 105 1.40 0.84 -14.81
C ALA A 105 1.70 0.81 -16.31
N ARG A 106 1.65 -0.37 -16.94
CA ARG A 106 1.90 -0.53 -18.39
C ARG A 106 0.89 0.23 -19.24
N ALA A 107 -0.40 0.17 -18.90
CA ALA A 107 -1.45 0.92 -19.59
C ALA A 107 -1.24 2.44 -19.54
N ASN A 108 -0.54 2.93 -18.51
CA ASN A 108 -0.19 4.34 -18.33
C ASN A 108 1.27 4.66 -18.72
N GLY A 109 1.95 3.78 -19.46
CA GLY A 109 3.29 4.03 -19.98
C GLY A 109 4.39 4.02 -18.91
N ALA A 110 4.25 3.17 -17.90
CA ALA A 110 5.27 2.93 -16.87
C ALA A 110 5.46 1.44 -16.62
N VAL A 111 6.53 1.11 -15.91
CA VAL A 111 6.89 -0.23 -15.45
C VAL A 111 6.88 -0.22 -13.94
N LEU A 112 6.19 -1.17 -13.32
CA LEU A 112 6.21 -1.36 -11.87
C LEU A 112 7.61 -1.81 -11.45
N THR A 113 8.20 -1.14 -10.45
CA THR A 113 9.54 -1.44 -9.94
C THR A 113 9.53 -1.97 -8.52
N ASP A 114 8.57 -1.55 -7.70
CA ASP A 114 8.38 -2.02 -6.32
C ASP A 114 6.90 -1.96 -5.94
N ILE A 115 6.46 -2.88 -5.09
CA ILE A 115 5.14 -2.87 -4.47
C ILE A 115 5.25 -3.40 -3.04
N ARG A 116 4.61 -2.71 -2.10
CA ARG A 116 4.56 -3.13 -0.69
C ARG A 116 3.35 -2.61 0.03
N ALA A 117 2.83 -3.37 0.99
CA ALA A 117 1.78 -2.90 1.89
C ALA A 117 2.40 -2.22 3.15
N SER A 118 1.83 -1.08 3.58
CA SER A 118 2.20 -0.44 4.85
C SER A 118 1.50 -1.17 6.00
N ASP A 119 2.27 -1.41 7.07
CA ASP A 119 2.06 -2.42 8.12
C ASP A 119 2.68 -3.80 7.85
N ASN A 120 3.95 -3.80 7.40
CA ASN A 120 4.79 -4.98 7.46
C ASN A 120 5.22 -5.34 8.90
N VAL A 121 4.27 -5.40 9.86
CA VAL A 121 4.38 -6.37 10.97
C VAL A 121 4.25 -7.76 10.36
N MET A 122 5.28 -8.13 9.60
CA MET A 122 5.45 -9.40 8.90
C MET A 122 4.54 -9.64 7.67
N GLY A 123 3.89 -8.61 7.12
CA GLY A 123 3.71 -8.48 5.65
C GLY A 123 2.47 -9.10 5.00
N ARG A 124 1.34 -9.26 5.68
CA ARG A 124 0.09 -9.75 5.04
C ARG A 124 -1.20 -9.04 5.45
N SER A 125 -1.17 -8.23 6.50
CA SER A 125 -2.25 -7.32 6.88
C SER A 125 -1.79 -5.90 6.55
N GLY A 126 -2.47 -5.27 5.62
CA GLY A 126 -2.12 -3.91 5.22
C GLY A 126 -3.21 -3.40 4.31
N ASN A 127 -3.89 -2.37 4.77
CA ASN A 127 -4.91 -1.71 3.97
C ASN A 127 -4.31 -0.54 3.18
N ILE A 128 -3.02 -0.27 3.32
CA ILE A 128 -2.27 0.74 2.59
C ILE A 128 -1.28 0.03 1.68
N VAL A 129 -1.22 0.38 0.41
CA VAL A 129 -0.25 -0.16 -0.55
C VAL A 129 0.52 0.98 -1.19
N ARG A 130 1.85 0.89 -1.13
CA ARG A 130 2.75 1.74 -1.89
C ARG A 130 3.21 1.00 -3.14
N VAL A 131 3.23 1.71 -4.25
CA VAL A 131 3.87 1.28 -5.49
C VAL A 131 4.94 2.28 -5.90
N GLU A 132 5.96 1.77 -6.57
CA GLU A 132 6.97 2.57 -7.24
C GLU A 132 6.99 2.16 -8.71
N VAL A 133 7.04 3.15 -9.60
CA VAL A 133 7.04 2.94 -11.04
C VAL A 133 8.13 3.77 -11.70
N ARG A 134 8.60 3.25 -12.83
CA ARG A 134 9.52 3.92 -13.75
C ARG A 134 8.82 4.16 -15.07
N GLY A 135 8.88 5.38 -15.61
CA GLY A 135 8.33 5.70 -16.92
C GLY A 135 8.95 4.86 -18.04
N ALA A 136 8.15 4.43 -19.00
CA ALA A 136 8.58 3.59 -20.13
C ALA A 136 9.31 4.38 -21.23
N VAL A 137 9.31 5.71 -21.15
CA VAL A 137 9.99 6.61 -22.09
C VAL A 137 11.19 7.26 -21.40
N CYS A 138 12.36 7.17 -22.01
CA CYS A 138 13.61 7.78 -21.54
C CYS A 138 14.05 8.88 -22.50
N GLN A 139 14.65 9.92 -21.93
CA GLN A 139 15.46 10.85 -22.73
C GLN A 139 16.88 10.28 -22.83
N LYS A 140 17.33 10.01 -24.06
CA LYS A 140 18.73 9.69 -24.38
C LYS A 140 19.44 10.93 -24.90
N GLU A 141 20.75 11.04 -24.69
CA GLU A 141 21.56 12.06 -25.39
C GLU A 141 21.44 11.88 -26.92
N LEU A 142 21.45 13.00 -27.65
CA LEU A 142 21.41 13.00 -29.11
C LEU A 142 22.70 12.39 -29.66
N GLU A 143 22.59 11.43 -30.58
CA GLU A 143 23.74 10.99 -31.35
C GLU A 143 24.19 12.12 -32.29
N GLU A 144 25.52 12.30 -32.43
CA GLU A 144 26.15 13.37 -33.23
C GLU A 144 25.73 13.36 -34.71
N ASP A 145 25.18 12.24 -35.20
CA ASP A 145 24.75 12.03 -36.57
C ASP A 145 23.30 12.49 -36.86
N GLY A 146 22.53 12.85 -35.83
CA GLY A 146 21.13 13.27 -35.96
C GLY A 146 20.19 12.17 -36.46
N SER A 147 20.60 10.90 -36.40
CA SER A 147 19.81 9.76 -36.88
C SER A 147 18.62 9.41 -35.97
N ARG A 148 18.59 9.95 -34.74
CA ARG A 148 17.57 9.66 -33.72
C ARG A 148 16.72 10.88 -33.38
N HIS A 149 15.40 10.67 -33.35
CA HIS A 149 14.44 11.69 -32.92
C HIS A 149 14.41 11.79 -31.38
N TRP A 150 14.39 13.01 -30.86
CA TRP A 150 14.62 13.36 -29.45
C TRP A 150 13.64 12.79 -28.40
N ASN A 151 12.55 12.14 -28.82
CA ASN A 151 11.39 11.87 -27.97
C ASN A 151 10.87 10.43 -27.99
N ASP A 152 11.55 9.52 -28.70
CA ASP A 152 10.92 8.25 -29.07
C ASP A 152 11.85 7.07 -28.82
N VAL A 153 12.22 6.87 -27.55
CA VAL A 153 12.90 5.65 -27.13
C VAL A 153 12.15 5.03 -25.97
N VAL A 154 11.56 3.87 -26.27
CA VAL A 154 11.01 2.95 -25.27
C VAL A 154 12.18 2.30 -24.56
N CYS A 155 12.25 2.44 -23.23
CA CYS A 155 13.32 1.86 -22.44
C CYS A 155 13.01 0.39 -22.18
N ASP A 156 13.74 -0.51 -22.82
CA ASP A 156 13.61 -1.97 -22.64
C ASP A 156 14.55 -2.53 -21.57
N GLY A 157 15.36 -1.68 -20.93
CA GLY A 157 16.27 -2.06 -19.85
C GLY A 157 17.64 -2.57 -20.31
N THR A 158 17.99 -2.46 -21.59
CA THR A 158 19.30 -2.86 -22.14
C THR A 158 20.35 -1.74 -22.17
N GLU A 159 20.15 -0.68 -21.39
CA GLU A 159 20.70 0.65 -21.67
C GLU A 159 21.90 1.04 -20.80
N ASP A 160 22.66 0.06 -20.33
CA ASP A 160 23.83 0.22 -19.45
C ASP A 160 24.99 1.05 -20.05
N GLU A 161 24.92 1.43 -21.33
CA GLU A 161 26.00 2.14 -22.05
C GLU A 161 25.72 3.63 -22.35
N VAL A 162 24.59 4.20 -21.93
CA VAL A 162 24.27 5.64 -22.19
C VAL A 162 23.58 6.29 -21.00
N ASP A 163 23.93 7.55 -20.70
CA ASP A 163 23.24 8.36 -19.69
C ASP A 163 21.76 8.55 -20.11
N THR A 164 20.86 7.79 -19.48
CA THR A 164 19.42 7.81 -19.74
C THR A 164 18.68 8.45 -18.57
N VAL A 165 17.85 9.45 -18.88
CA VAL A 165 16.98 10.08 -17.86
C VAL A 165 15.59 9.45 -17.95
N VAL A 166 15.17 8.84 -16.84
CA VAL A 166 13.84 8.24 -16.65
C VAL A 166 13.07 8.98 -15.58
N GLY A 167 11.75 9.08 -15.75
CA GLY A 167 10.85 9.54 -14.68
C GLY A 167 10.60 8.40 -13.69
N ASN A 168 10.86 8.61 -12.40
CA ASN A 168 10.43 7.71 -11.33
C ASN A 168 9.32 8.38 -10.52
N ALA A 169 8.29 7.64 -10.15
CA ALA A 169 7.24 8.12 -9.27
C ALA A 169 6.81 7.03 -8.30
N SER A 170 6.21 7.46 -7.20
CA SER A 170 5.59 6.58 -6.23
C SER A 170 4.23 7.10 -5.85
N ALA A 171 3.32 6.19 -5.53
CA ALA A 171 2.01 6.52 -5.02
C ALA A 171 1.64 5.56 -3.89
N ILE A 172 0.80 6.04 -3.00
CA ILE A 172 0.31 5.28 -1.85
C ILE A 172 -1.21 5.33 -1.92
N ALA A 173 -1.85 4.17 -1.91
CA ALA A 173 -3.30 4.04 -1.86
C ALA A 173 -3.72 3.31 -0.59
N ILE A 174 -4.92 3.61 -0.10
CA ILE A 174 -5.53 2.94 1.04
C ILE A 174 -6.89 2.36 0.65
N VAL A 175 -7.23 1.21 1.23
CA VAL A 175 -8.57 0.62 1.26
C VAL A 175 -9.13 0.76 2.67
N GLN A 176 -10.26 1.43 2.83
CA GLN A 176 -10.92 1.62 4.11
C GLN A 176 -12.23 0.85 4.13
N ILE A 177 -12.25 -0.19 4.95
CA ILE A 177 -13.44 -0.99 5.21
C ILE A 177 -14.34 -0.19 6.17
N PRO A 178 -15.66 -0.17 5.94
CA PRO A 178 -16.59 0.60 6.77
C PRO A 178 -16.62 0.09 8.22
N HIS A 179 -16.51 1.01 9.18
CA HIS A 179 -16.57 0.72 10.63
C HIS A 179 -17.95 0.31 11.15
N GLN A 180 -18.98 0.32 10.30
CA GLN A 180 -20.39 0.13 10.67
C GLN A 180 -20.95 -1.19 10.11
N CYS A 181 -20.13 -2.24 10.17
CA CYS A 181 -20.53 -3.62 9.94
C CYS A 181 -20.67 -4.34 11.28
N GLY A 182 -21.79 -5.03 11.49
CA GLY A 182 -22.05 -5.90 12.63
C GLY A 182 -22.90 -7.09 12.20
N ARG A 183 -23.32 -7.96 13.12
CA ARG A 183 -24.35 -8.98 12.80
C ARG A 183 -25.71 -8.61 13.38
N ASP A 184 -26.76 -8.89 12.61
CA ASP A 184 -28.16 -8.87 13.05
C ASP A 184 -28.77 -10.23 12.74
N ALA A 185 -29.34 -10.90 13.75
CA ALA A 185 -29.91 -12.25 13.65
C ALA A 185 -29.00 -13.31 12.97
N GLY A 186 -27.67 -13.16 13.07
CA GLY A 186 -26.67 -14.06 12.49
C GLY A 186 -26.13 -13.62 11.12
N ASP A 187 -26.81 -12.71 10.42
CA ASP A 187 -26.37 -12.20 9.13
C ASP A 187 -25.47 -10.96 9.29
N LEU A 188 -24.49 -10.80 8.41
CA LEU A 188 -23.64 -9.59 8.39
C LEU A 188 -24.43 -8.40 7.81
N VAL A 189 -24.60 -7.37 8.63
CA VAL A 189 -25.30 -6.13 8.30
C VAL A 189 -24.29 -4.99 8.31
N CYS A 190 -24.16 -4.30 7.18
CA CYS A 190 -23.28 -3.14 7.02
C CYS A 190 -24.11 -1.92 6.67
N ALA A 191 -23.76 -0.76 7.25
CA ALA A 191 -24.45 0.52 6.98
C ALA A 191 -25.98 0.46 7.21
N GLY A 192 -26.43 -0.38 8.16
CA GLY A 192 -27.84 -0.51 8.55
C GLY A 192 -28.69 -1.45 7.69
N GLY A 193 -28.09 -2.25 6.80
CA GLY A 193 -28.81 -3.25 6.01
C GLY A 193 -27.98 -4.47 5.61
N LEU A 194 -28.67 -5.53 5.16
CA LEU A 194 -28.04 -6.70 4.57
C LEU A 194 -27.45 -6.34 3.21
N ILE A 195 -26.21 -6.78 2.96
CA ILE A 195 -25.51 -6.56 1.70
C ILE A 195 -25.40 -7.89 0.98
N THR A 196 -26.16 -8.07 -0.09
CA THR A 196 -26.24 -9.33 -0.84
C THR A 196 -25.62 -9.25 -2.24
N ASP A 197 -25.21 -8.06 -2.69
CA ASP A 197 -24.61 -7.84 -3.99
C ASP A 197 -23.21 -7.21 -3.87
N LEU A 198 -22.31 -7.66 -4.76
CA LEU A 198 -20.90 -7.28 -4.76
C LEU A 198 -20.70 -5.79 -5.02
N ASP A 199 -21.53 -5.18 -5.88
CA ASP A 199 -21.40 -3.76 -6.21
C ASP A 199 -21.78 -2.85 -5.04
N SER A 200 -22.81 -3.21 -4.27
CA SER A 200 -23.15 -2.54 -3.02
C SER A 200 -22.04 -2.72 -1.98
N ALA A 201 -21.48 -3.93 -1.84
CA ALA A 201 -20.37 -4.17 -0.93
C ALA A 201 -19.13 -3.33 -1.29
N LYS A 202 -18.77 -3.26 -2.57
CA LYS A 202 -17.68 -2.40 -3.07
C LYS A 202 -17.90 -0.92 -2.77
N ARG A 203 -19.13 -0.41 -2.91
CA ARG A 203 -19.47 1.00 -2.62
C ARG A 203 -19.29 1.39 -1.16
N LEU A 204 -19.32 0.41 -0.25
CA LEU A 204 -19.10 0.66 1.18
C LEU A 204 -17.61 0.77 1.53
N ILE A 205 -16.74 0.23 0.69
CA ILE A 205 -15.30 0.20 0.90
C ILE A 205 -14.68 1.36 0.14
N ASP A 206 -14.12 2.31 0.90
CA ASP A 206 -13.51 3.50 0.34
C ASP A 206 -12.08 3.19 -0.14
N VAL A 207 -11.72 3.71 -1.32
CA VAL A 207 -10.40 3.53 -1.92
C VAL A 207 -9.90 4.88 -2.42
N HIS A 208 -8.78 5.34 -1.87
CA HIS A 208 -8.22 6.65 -2.22
C HIS A 208 -6.70 6.70 -2.07
N LEU A 209 -6.09 7.73 -2.65
CA LEU A 209 -4.67 8.01 -2.53
C LEU A 209 -4.38 8.78 -1.23
N ILE A 210 -3.25 8.48 -0.60
CA ILE A 210 -2.74 9.17 0.59
C ILE A 210 -1.30 9.63 0.37
N ASP A 211 -0.84 10.58 1.19
CA ASP A 211 0.47 11.23 1.07
C ASP A 211 1.57 10.56 1.90
N GLN A 212 1.22 9.74 2.90
CA GLN A 212 2.17 9.09 3.80
C GLN A 212 1.80 7.63 4.10
N GLU A 213 2.82 6.80 4.31
CA GLU A 213 2.66 5.45 4.83
C GLU A 213 2.22 5.53 6.30
N GLY A 214 0.94 5.26 6.56
CA GLY A 214 0.39 5.10 7.90
C GLY A 214 0.62 3.68 8.43
N ARG A 215 0.46 3.47 9.74
CA ARG A 215 0.30 2.12 10.31
C ARG A 215 -1.17 1.74 10.25
N TYR A 216 -1.49 0.59 9.66
CA TYR A 216 -2.80 0.01 9.87
C TYR A 216 -2.89 -0.38 11.34
N ARG A 217 -3.79 0.28 12.07
CA ARG A 217 -4.20 -0.21 13.38
C ARG A 217 -5.55 -0.84 13.14
N PHE A 218 -5.62 -2.15 13.36
CA PHE A 218 -6.92 -2.78 13.44
C PHE A 218 -7.67 -2.09 14.58
N ASP A 219 -8.76 -1.39 14.24
CA ASP A 219 -9.64 -0.74 15.21
C ASP A 219 -10.95 -1.54 15.24
N PRO A 220 -11.01 -2.64 16.04
CA PRO A 220 -12.25 -3.31 16.31
C PRO A 220 -13.01 -2.40 17.27
N SER A 221 -13.75 -1.43 16.75
CA SER A 221 -14.37 -0.38 17.56
C SER A 221 -15.34 -0.92 18.64
N ILE A 222 -15.57 -2.23 18.73
CA ILE A 222 -15.97 -2.89 19.98
C ILE A 222 -15.39 -4.33 20.10
N SER A 223 -14.32 -4.53 20.87
CA SER A 223 -13.94 -5.86 21.37
C SER A 223 -14.74 -6.17 22.64
N PHE A 224 -15.63 -7.15 22.56
CA PHE A 224 -16.49 -7.55 23.68
C PHE A 224 -15.82 -8.64 24.50
N GLY A 225 -15.21 -8.23 25.61
CA GLY A 225 -14.69 -9.09 26.67
C GLY A 225 -14.50 -8.25 27.94
N GLY A 226 -13.89 -7.07 27.79
CA GLY A 226 -13.75 -6.09 28.86
C GLY A 226 -12.85 -6.52 30.02
N GLY A 227 -12.17 -7.66 29.89
CA GLY A 227 -11.20 -8.15 30.86
C GLY A 227 -9.96 -7.27 30.91
N ALA A 228 -9.31 -7.26 32.07
CA ALA A 228 -8.03 -6.57 32.21
C ALA A 228 -6.97 -7.26 31.35
N THR A 229 -6.10 -6.45 30.73
CA THR A 229 -4.88 -6.97 30.14
C THR A 229 -3.98 -7.53 31.24
N VAL A 230 -3.42 -8.72 31.03
CA VAL A 230 -2.58 -9.41 32.01
C VAL A 230 -1.18 -9.68 31.46
N ASP A 231 -0.17 -9.67 32.32
CA ASP A 231 1.20 -10.00 31.91
C ASP A 231 1.37 -11.51 31.79
N CYS A 232 2.27 -11.96 30.92
CA CYS A 232 2.62 -13.40 30.79
C CYS A 232 2.96 -14.04 32.14
N SER A 233 3.58 -13.29 33.05
CA SER A 233 3.97 -13.76 34.39
C SER A 233 2.78 -14.21 35.26
N SER A 234 1.58 -13.67 35.02
CA SER A 234 0.35 -14.08 35.70
C SER A 234 -0.32 -15.32 35.09
N LEU A 235 0.14 -15.75 33.91
CA LEU A 235 -0.38 -16.92 33.19
C LEU A 235 0.50 -18.17 33.43
N GLY A 236 1.24 -18.20 34.54
CA GLY A 236 2.18 -19.27 34.86
C GLY A 236 3.46 -19.21 34.03
N ALA A 237 4.16 -20.35 33.93
CA ALA A 237 5.40 -20.45 33.16
C ALA A 237 5.13 -20.63 31.67
N LEU A 238 4.63 -19.59 31.00
CA LEU A 238 4.41 -19.63 29.55
C LEU A 238 5.72 -19.85 28.78
N HIS A 239 5.62 -20.61 27.69
CA HIS A 239 6.67 -20.75 26.71
C HIS A 239 6.92 -19.38 26.03
N PRO A 240 8.17 -19.00 25.71
CA PRO A 240 8.49 -17.69 25.14
C PRO A 240 7.69 -17.33 23.88
N ILE A 241 7.44 -18.30 22.99
CA ILE A 241 6.60 -18.10 21.79
C ILE A 241 5.16 -17.76 22.19
N MET A 242 4.54 -18.54 23.07
CA MET A 242 3.16 -18.29 23.51
C MET A 242 3.05 -16.95 24.26
N CYS A 243 4.05 -16.58 25.06
CA CYS A 243 4.08 -15.27 25.70
C CYS A 243 4.12 -14.12 24.66
N ALA A 244 4.98 -14.21 23.64
CA ALA A 244 5.03 -13.22 22.58
C ALA A 244 3.71 -13.13 21.79
N VAL A 245 3.05 -14.26 21.54
CA VAL A 245 1.70 -14.29 20.94
C VAL A 245 0.67 -13.59 21.82
N HIS A 246 0.70 -13.85 23.14
CA HIS A 246 -0.20 -13.23 24.10
C HIS A 246 -0.02 -11.70 24.15
N GLU A 247 1.22 -11.22 24.27
CA GLU A 247 1.54 -9.78 24.24
C GLU A 247 1.06 -9.12 22.94
N ARG A 248 1.26 -9.81 21.81
CA ARG A 248 0.81 -9.33 20.50
C ARG A 248 -0.71 -9.23 20.41
N LEU A 249 -1.44 -10.25 20.87
CA LEU A 249 -2.90 -10.23 20.88
C LEU A 249 -3.45 -9.11 21.75
N GLN A 250 -2.83 -8.82 22.90
CA GLN A 250 -3.27 -7.72 23.75
C GLN A 250 -3.00 -6.35 23.13
N ALA A 251 -1.92 -6.20 22.37
CA ALA A 251 -1.63 -4.97 21.66
C ALA A 251 -2.64 -4.70 20.53
N GLU A 252 -3.13 -5.75 19.87
CA GLU A 252 -4.08 -5.66 18.74
C GLU A 252 -5.56 -5.64 19.17
N PHE A 253 -5.91 -6.44 20.17
CA PHE A 253 -7.30 -6.71 20.58
C PHE A 253 -7.53 -6.46 22.07
N GLY A 254 -6.83 -5.50 22.67
CA GLY A 254 -6.83 -5.28 24.13
C GLY A 254 -8.21 -5.43 24.78
N GLY A 255 -8.33 -6.38 25.72
CA GLY A 255 -9.59 -6.66 26.43
C GLY A 255 -10.62 -7.49 25.65
N PHE A 256 -10.24 -8.21 24.60
CA PHE A 256 -11.17 -9.09 23.85
C PHE A 256 -11.72 -10.28 24.65
N TYR A 257 -11.10 -10.62 25.78
CA TYR A 257 -11.50 -11.72 26.66
C TYR A 257 -11.97 -11.20 28.02
N LEU A 258 -12.72 -12.02 28.77
CA LEU A 258 -13.11 -11.74 30.16
C LEU A 258 -11.95 -11.99 31.13
N ASN A 259 -11.28 -13.14 30.97
CA ASN A 259 -10.05 -13.50 31.65
C ASN A 259 -9.26 -14.51 30.80
N ALA A 260 -8.01 -14.78 31.16
CA ALA A 260 -7.13 -15.70 30.45
C ALA A 260 -6.49 -16.70 31.42
N GLY A 261 -6.33 -17.95 30.95
CA GLY A 261 -5.70 -19.05 31.70
C GLY A 261 -4.54 -19.67 30.93
N GLY A 262 -3.34 -19.68 31.52
CA GLY A 262 -2.12 -20.18 30.86
C GLY A 262 -1.64 -21.53 31.36
N GLN A 263 -0.35 -21.61 31.69
CA GLN A 263 0.34 -22.83 32.09
C GLN A 263 -0.26 -23.43 33.36
N ARG A 264 -0.50 -24.75 33.34
CA ARG A 264 -1.00 -25.52 34.48
C ARG A 264 -0.58 -26.99 34.37
N ASN A 265 -0.58 -27.72 35.49
CA ASN A 265 -0.19 -29.13 35.50
C ASN A 265 -1.27 -30.01 34.84
N GLU A 266 -1.19 -30.17 33.52
CA GLU A 266 -2.16 -30.92 32.73
C GLU A 266 -1.46 -31.85 31.71
N PRO A 267 -0.84 -32.96 32.16
CA PRO A 267 -0.03 -33.82 31.30
C PRO A 267 -0.78 -34.26 30.03
N GLY A 268 -0.14 -34.07 28.87
CA GLY A 268 -0.73 -34.35 27.56
C GLY A 268 -1.37 -33.14 26.87
N SER A 269 -1.49 -32.00 27.55
CA SER A 269 -1.97 -30.73 26.98
C SER A 269 -0.83 -29.77 26.68
N ASP A 270 -1.02 -28.85 25.72
CA ASP A 270 -0.11 -27.72 25.48
C ASP A 270 -0.07 -26.73 26.67
N HIS A 271 -1.09 -26.73 27.53
CA HIS A 271 -1.03 -26.00 28.81
C HIS A 271 0.05 -26.52 29.76
N HIS A 272 0.41 -27.80 29.69
CA HIS A 272 1.43 -28.37 30.56
C HIS A 272 2.80 -27.72 30.33
N THR A 273 3.14 -27.50 29.06
CA THR A 273 4.41 -26.90 28.63
C THR A 273 4.35 -25.39 28.48
N GLY A 274 3.24 -24.76 28.88
CA GLY A 274 3.05 -23.32 28.75
C GLY A 274 2.90 -22.85 27.30
N GLU A 275 2.56 -23.76 26.39
CA GLU A 275 2.40 -23.51 24.95
C GLU A 275 0.94 -23.24 24.58
N ALA A 276 0.04 -23.08 25.56
CA ALA A 276 -1.35 -22.71 25.31
C ALA A 276 -1.89 -21.68 26.31
N VAL A 277 -2.85 -20.89 25.84
CA VAL A 277 -3.66 -19.96 26.64
C VAL A 277 -5.13 -20.13 26.24
N ASP A 278 -5.98 -20.24 27.25
CA ASP A 278 -7.44 -20.21 27.12
C ASP A 278 -7.91 -18.77 27.35
N TYR A 279 -8.57 -18.17 26.35
CA TYR A 279 -9.14 -16.83 26.42
C TYR A 279 -10.65 -16.94 26.59
N MET A 280 -11.15 -16.61 27.78
CA MET A 280 -12.57 -16.76 28.10
C MET A 280 -13.41 -15.72 27.36
N MET A 281 -14.35 -16.19 26.56
CA MET A 281 -15.34 -15.39 25.83
C MET A 281 -16.70 -15.38 26.53
N ALA A 282 -16.91 -16.28 27.48
CA ALA A 282 -18.02 -16.29 28.41
C ALA A 282 -17.53 -16.73 29.80
N ASP A 283 -18.39 -16.63 30.81
CA ASP A 283 -18.14 -17.30 32.08
C ASP A 283 -18.04 -18.82 31.87
N LEU A 284 -17.31 -19.49 32.77
CA LEU A 284 -17.04 -20.92 32.66
C LEU A 284 -18.34 -21.74 32.56
N GLY A 285 -18.48 -22.48 31.45
CA GLY A 285 -19.63 -23.33 31.15
C GLY A 285 -20.78 -22.61 30.44
N GLU A 286 -20.74 -21.30 30.32
CA GLU A 286 -21.77 -20.50 29.67
C GLU A 286 -21.56 -20.40 28.15
N VAL A 287 -22.52 -19.81 27.45
CA VAL A 287 -22.42 -19.56 26.00
C VAL A 287 -22.13 -18.08 25.78
N PRO A 288 -21.10 -17.72 24.98
CA PRO A 288 -20.82 -16.32 24.67
C PRO A 288 -22.00 -15.68 23.94
N SER A 289 -22.26 -14.41 24.24
CA SER A 289 -23.22 -13.62 23.45
C SER A 289 -22.78 -13.52 21.98
N ASP A 290 -23.70 -13.25 21.06
CA ASP A 290 -23.38 -13.12 19.62
C ASP A 290 -22.24 -12.13 19.36
N ALA A 291 -22.17 -11.05 20.14
CA ALA A 291 -21.11 -10.04 20.03
C ALA A 291 -19.73 -10.56 20.50
N MET A 292 -19.71 -11.41 21.54
CA MET A 292 -18.50 -12.07 22.02
C MET A 292 -18.07 -13.17 21.05
N GLN A 293 -19.01 -13.92 20.46
CA GLN A 293 -18.68 -14.88 19.40
C GLN A 293 -18.08 -14.20 18.18
N GLN A 294 -18.61 -13.04 17.78
CA GLN A 294 -18.02 -12.23 16.71
C GLN A 294 -16.60 -11.79 17.03
N THR A 295 -16.39 -11.32 18.27
CA THR A 295 -15.05 -10.95 18.75
C THR A 295 -14.10 -12.15 18.69
N ALA A 296 -14.56 -13.33 19.11
CA ALA A 296 -13.75 -14.55 19.09
C ALA A 296 -13.34 -14.93 17.66
N VAL A 297 -14.30 -14.97 16.72
CA VAL A 297 -14.02 -15.30 15.32
C VAL A 297 -13.05 -14.30 14.70
N GLN A 298 -13.22 -13.01 14.98
CA GLN A 298 -12.32 -11.96 14.49
C GLN A 298 -10.87 -12.15 14.98
N VAL A 299 -10.69 -12.49 16.27
CA VAL A 299 -9.37 -12.79 16.84
C VAL A 299 -8.79 -14.06 16.23
N ILE A 300 -9.60 -15.11 16.07
CA ILE A 300 -9.17 -16.39 15.51
C ILE A 300 -8.75 -16.24 14.04
N ASP A 301 -9.50 -15.50 13.24
CA ASP A 301 -9.18 -15.24 11.83
C ASP A 301 -7.80 -14.57 11.70
N TRP A 302 -7.55 -13.57 12.55
CA TRP A 302 -6.25 -12.90 12.60
C TRP A 302 -5.13 -13.84 13.06
N VAL A 303 -5.38 -14.66 14.09
CA VAL A 303 -4.42 -15.65 14.60
C VAL A 303 -4.05 -16.67 13.52
N ILE A 304 -5.04 -17.22 12.80
CA ILE A 304 -4.83 -18.20 11.73
C ILE A 304 -4.02 -17.58 10.60
N GLN A 305 -4.34 -16.35 10.20
CA GLN A 305 -3.59 -15.61 9.18
C GLN A 305 -2.12 -15.39 9.57
N ASN A 306 -1.86 -15.07 10.83
CA ASN A 306 -0.52 -14.76 11.32
C ASN A 306 0.21 -16.00 11.88
N SER A 307 -0.41 -17.18 11.80
CA SER A 307 0.00 -18.40 12.52
C SER A 307 1.44 -18.82 12.30
N ARG A 308 1.92 -18.83 11.06
CA ARG A 308 3.30 -19.24 10.71
C ARG A 308 4.35 -18.38 11.41
N GLN A 309 4.09 -17.07 11.52
CA GLN A 309 5.05 -16.11 12.06
C GLN A 309 4.97 -16.03 13.59
N LEU A 310 3.76 -16.16 14.11
CA LEU A 310 3.49 -16.25 15.55
C LEU A 310 3.91 -17.59 16.15
N GLY A 311 4.19 -18.61 15.32
CA GLY A 311 4.47 -19.96 15.80
C GLY A 311 3.23 -20.66 16.36
N VAL A 312 2.04 -20.31 15.87
CA VAL A 312 0.77 -20.90 16.29
C VAL A 312 0.67 -22.33 15.75
N LYS A 313 0.33 -23.24 16.65
CA LYS A 313 0.18 -24.67 16.42
C LYS A 313 -1.27 -25.02 16.06
N GLY A 314 -2.22 -24.34 16.66
CA GLY A 314 -3.64 -24.49 16.36
C GLY A 314 -4.55 -23.69 17.29
N VAL A 315 -5.84 -23.74 16.96
CA VAL A 315 -6.93 -23.08 17.66
C VAL A 315 -8.06 -24.08 17.85
N ILE A 316 -8.68 -24.08 19.03
CA ILE A 316 -9.95 -24.75 19.29
C ILE A 316 -10.95 -23.71 19.78
N TYR A 317 -12.15 -23.71 19.20
CA TYR A 317 -13.25 -22.84 19.61
C TYR A 317 -14.58 -23.41 19.12
N ASP A 318 -15.65 -23.25 19.88
CA ASP A 318 -17.02 -23.60 19.48
C ASP A 318 -17.12 -25.03 18.90
N GLN A 319 -16.50 -26.00 19.57
CA GLN A 319 -16.44 -27.42 19.17
C GLN A 319 -15.80 -27.70 17.80
N HIS A 320 -14.94 -26.79 17.33
CA HIS A 320 -14.16 -26.96 16.12
C HIS A 320 -12.67 -26.72 16.37
N ILE A 321 -11.85 -27.27 15.49
CA ILE A 321 -10.40 -27.18 15.53
C ILE A 321 -9.83 -26.72 14.19
N TRP A 322 -8.77 -25.91 14.28
CA TRP A 322 -7.83 -25.65 13.20
C TRP A 322 -6.42 -25.98 13.69
N ASN A 323 -5.66 -26.76 12.92
CA ASN A 323 -4.35 -27.27 13.32
C ASN A 323 -3.30 -27.03 12.22
N ALA A 324 -2.49 -25.99 12.42
CA ALA A 324 -1.39 -25.62 11.53
C ALA A 324 -0.39 -26.77 11.33
N THR A 325 -0.09 -27.50 12.42
CA THR A 325 0.91 -28.57 12.43
C THR A 325 0.47 -29.82 11.66
N ARG A 326 -0.84 -29.97 11.39
CA ARG A 326 -1.39 -31.00 10.50
C ARG A 326 -1.56 -30.53 9.06
N GLY A 327 -1.28 -29.26 8.77
CA GLY A 327 -1.41 -28.68 7.43
C GLY A 327 -2.83 -28.22 7.09
N ASP A 328 -3.67 -27.89 8.09
CA ASP A 328 -4.95 -27.22 7.81
C ASP A 328 -4.70 -25.89 7.09
N ALA A 329 -5.53 -25.56 6.09
CA ALA A 329 -5.35 -24.37 5.26
C ALA A 329 -5.47 -23.08 6.08
N VAL A 330 -4.72 -22.04 5.68
CA VAL A 330 -4.88 -20.69 6.24
C VAL A 330 -6.03 -20.01 5.52
N GLY A 331 -6.97 -19.44 6.28
CA GLY A 331 -8.15 -18.75 5.75
C GLY A 331 -9.14 -18.43 6.87
N PRO A 332 -10.32 -17.87 6.54
CA PRO A 332 -11.35 -17.57 7.52
C PRO A 332 -11.77 -18.81 8.29
N TRP A 333 -11.94 -18.69 9.61
CA TRP A 333 -12.29 -19.74 10.56
C TRP A 333 -13.45 -20.59 10.05
N MET A 334 -14.52 -19.95 9.59
CA MET A 334 -15.71 -20.64 9.10
C MET A 334 -15.44 -21.51 7.86
N SER A 335 -14.39 -21.22 7.11
CA SER A 335 -13.99 -21.96 5.90
C SER A 335 -12.93 -23.04 6.18
N VAL A 336 -12.13 -22.91 7.24
CA VAL A 336 -10.98 -23.80 7.52
C VAL A 336 -11.15 -24.67 8.75
N ARG A 337 -12.12 -24.37 9.62
CA ARG A 337 -12.39 -25.14 10.84
C ARG A 337 -12.91 -26.54 10.52
N ARG A 338 -12.49 -27.53 11.32
CA ARG A 338 -12.98 -28.91 11.26
C ARG A 338 -13.74 -29.25 12.54
N PRO A 339 -14.82 -30.05 12.47
CA PRO A 339 -15.56 -30.44 13.66
C PRO A 339 -14.69 -31.30 14.59
N MET A 340 -14.92 -31.16 15.90
CA MET A 340 -14.39 -32.03 16.93
C MET A 340 -15.47 -32.98 17.48
N GLU A 341 -15.05 -34.03 18.17
CA GLU A 341 -15.96 -34.87 18.93
C GLU A 341 -16.66 -34.09 20.04
N ASP A 342 -17.91 -34.44 20.33
CA ASP A 342 -18.65 -33.88 21.46
C ASP A 342 -18.13 -34.45 22.78
N ARG A 343 -17.65 -33.56 23.66
CA ARG A 343 -17.15 -33.85 25.00
C ARG A 343 -18.17 -33.51 26.09
N HIS A 344 -19.45 -33.41 25.72
CA HIS A 344 -20.62 -33.40 26.59
C HIS A 344 -20.86 -32.12 27.42
N ASN A 345 -20.03 -31.09 27.32
CA ASN A 345 -20.30 -29.78 27.93
C ASN A 345 -19.57 -28.64 27.22
N ASN A 346 -20.08 -27.42 27.39
CA ASN A 346 -19.59 -26.21 26.75
C ASN A 346 -18.10 -25.99 26.96
N THR A 347 -17.60 -26.13 28.20
CA THR A 347 -16.18 -25.92 28.50
C THR A 347 -15.29 -26.94 27.79
N GLN A 348 -15.60 -28.24 27.86
CA GLN A 348 -14.79 -29.26 27.17
C GLN A 348 -14.90 -29.17 25.64
N ASN A 349 -16.03 -28.65 25.14
CA ASN A 349 -16.24 -28.32 23.74
C ASN A 349 -15.67 -26.94 23.35
N HIS A 350 -15.05 -26.21 24.28
CA HIS A 350 -14.46 -24.89 24.03
C HIS A 350 -15.45 -23.87 23.47
N VAL A 351 -16.71 -23.95 23.89
CA VAL A 351 -17.76 -23.01 23.51
C VAL A 351 -17.57 -21.68 24.25
N ASP A 352 -17.12 -21.72 25.50
CA ASP A 352 -16.94 -20.57 26.38
C ASP A 352 -15.57 -19.88 26.23
N HIS A 353 -14.61 -20.48 25.52
CA HIS A 353 -13.25 -19.92 25.39
C HIS A 353 -12.53 -20.31 24.10
N ILE A 354 -11.62 -19.43 23.66
CA ILE A 354 -10.66 -19.73 22.59
C ILE A 354 -9.45 -20.42 23.23
N HIS A 355 -9.20 -21.67 22.86
CA HIS A 355 -7.94 -22.32 23.20
C HIS A 355 -6.94 -22.11 22.08
N LEU A 356 -5.87 -21.37 22.38
CA LEU A 356 -4.81 -21.04 21.43
C LEU A 356 -3.52 -21.71 21.84
N ALA A 357 -2.97 -22.55 20.96
CA ALA A 357 -1.66 -23.17 21.15
C ALA A 357 -0.60 -22.54 20.25
N ALA A 358 0.55 -22.15 20.80
CA ALA A 358 1.71 -21.63 20.06
C ALA A 358 3.02 -22.08 20.72
N GLY A 359 3.98 -22.51 19.90
CA GLY A 359 5.20 -23.14 20.41
C GLY A 359 5.89 -24.03 19.38
N VAL A 360 6.66 -25.00 19.87
CA VAL A 360 7.40 -25.94 19.01
C VAL A 360 6.70 -27.29 18.94
N GLY A 361 6.91 -27.99 17.83
CA GLY A 361 6.35 -29.32 17.61
C GLY A 361 4.84 -29.32 17.35
N PRO A 362 4.20 -30.50 17.38
CA PRO A 362 2.78 -30.64 17.06
C PRO A 362 1.89 -30.10 18.18
N MET A 363 0.70 -29.60 17.83
CA MET A 363 -0.39 -29.37 18.78
C MET A 363 -0.74 -30.67 19.51
N ARG A 364 -0.94 -30.60 20.82
CA ARG A 364 -1.18 -31.77 21.67
C ARG A 364 -2.65 -31.98 21.97
#